data_AF-A0A0F9AXP6-F1
#
_entry.id   AF-A0A0F9AXP6-F1
#
_cell.length_a   1.000
_cell.length_b   1.000
_cell.length_c   1.000
_cell.angle_alpha   90.00
_cell.angle_beta   90.00
_cell.angle_gamma   90.00
#
_symmetry.space_group_name_H-M   'P 1'
#
loop_
_entity.id
_entity.type
_entity.pdbx_description
1 polymer ?
#
loop_
_entity_poly.entity_id
_entity_poly.type
_entity_poly.pdbx_seq_one_letter_code
_entity_poly.pdbx_strand_id
1 'polypeptide(L)'
;MQFIWPLDDYIITRDFYYKASLYVGGQHAALDLIRKTSPTRDAPIRAIADGTVTMVGSDYYSGNYIAVDHKGGWRSYYRHLLSPS
;
A
#
# COMPACT_ATOMS: atom_id res chain seq x y z
N MET A 1 -5.90 12.69 13.54
CA MET A 1 -5.35 11.82 12.48
C MET A 1 -6.16 12.13 11.24
N GLN A 2 -5.48 12.48 10.15
CA GLN A 2 -6.09 12.76 8.87
C GLN A 2 -5.44 11.83 7.86
N PHE A 3 -6.26 11.15 7.07
CA PHE A 3 -5.76 10.32 5.99
C PHE A 3 -5.60 11.13 4.70
N ILE A 4 -4.49 10.91 4.00
CA ILE A 4 -4.22 11.43 2.66
C ILE A 4 -4.06 10.28 1.67
N TRP A 5 -4.11 10.60 0.38
CA TRP A 5 -3.73 9.65 -0.66
C TRP A 5 -2.21 9.48 -0.71
N PRO A 6 -1.71 8.23 -0.80
CA PRO A 6 -0.27 7.96 -0.89
C PRO A 6 0.33 8.45 -2.23
N LEU A 7 -0.51 8.69 -3.24
CA LEU A 7 -0.17 9.22 -4.57
C LEU A 7 -1.10 10.41 -4.90
N ASP A 8 -0.57 11.48 -5.52
CA ASP A 8 -1.39 12.60 -6.01
C ASP A 8 -2.08 12.28 -7.34
N ASP A 9 -1.48 11.40 -8.15
CA ASP A 9 -1.98 10.96 -9.44
C ASP A 9 -2.15 9.45 -9.43
N TYR A 10 -3.39 8.96 -9.34
CA TYR A 10 -3.63 7.52 -9.29
C TYR A 10 -4.81 7.07 -10.14
N ILE A 11 -4.73 5.80 -10.52
CA ILE A 11 -5.85 4.98 -10.97
C ILE A 11 -5.93 3.80 -9.99
N ILE A 12 -7.14 3.54 -9.49
CA ILE A 12 -7.41 2.32 -8.71
C ILE A 12 -7.61 1.19 -9.72
N THR A 13 -6.71 0.21 -9.74
CA THR A 13 -6.82 -0.95 -10.61
C THR A 13 -7.60 -2.08 -9.97
N ARG A 14 -7.55 -2.18 -8.63
CA ARG A 14 -8.36 -3.07 -7.80
C ARG A 14 -8.73 -2.38 -6.50
N ASP A 15 -10.02 -2.29 -6.22
CA ASP A 15 -10.52 -1.72 -4.98
C ASP A 15 -10.54 -2.76 -3.84
N PHE A 16 -11.02 -2.34 -2.67
CA PHE A 16 -11.11 -3.20 -1.49
C PHE A 16 -12.02 -4.41 -1.72
N TYR A 17 -13.08 -4.24 -2.51
CA TYR A 17 -14.13 -5.22 -2.77
C TYR A 17 -13.84 -6.11 -3.98
N TYR A 18 -12.76 -5.86 -4.71
CA TYR A 18 -12.35 -6.66 -5.85
C TYR A 18 -12.16 -8.14 -5.49
N LYS A 19 -12.81 -9.03 -6.24
CA LYS A 19 -12.79 -10.48 -6.02
C LYS A 19 -11.96 -11.19 -7.07
N ALA A 20 -11.07 -12.09 -6.64
CA ALA A 20 -10.34 -12.98 -7.52
C ALA A 20 -9.83 -14.22 -6.77
N SER A 21 -9.70 -15.35 -7.47
CA SER A 21 -9.23 -16.62 -6.89
C SER A 21 -7.78 -16.59 -6.40
N LEU A 22 -6.99 -15.61 -6.82
CA LEU A 22 -5.60 -15.45 -6.39
C LEU A 22 -5.45 -14.88 -4.97
N TYR A 23 -6.52 -14.34 -4.38
CA TYR A 23 -6.51 -13.83 -3.01
C TYR A 23 -6.96 -14.87 -2.00
N VAL A 24 -6.37 -14.86 -0.81
CA VAL A 24 -6.80 -15.69 0.31
C VAL A 24 -8.25 -15.34 0.66
N GLY A 25 -9.15 -16.33 0.62
CA GLY A 25 -10.59 -16.11 0.82
C GLY A 25 -11.29 -15.39 -0.33
N GLY A 26 -10.60 -15.13 -1.45
CA GLY A 26 -11.18 -14.54 -2.66
C GLY A 26 -11.34 -13.02 -2.63
N GLN A 27 -10.89 -12.33 -1.59
CA GLN A 27 -11.05 -10.88 -1.39
C GLN A 27 -9.70 -10.16 -1.39
N HIS A 28 -9.59 -9.07 -2.16
CA HIS A 28 -8.36 -8.27 -2.21
C HIS A 28 -8.00 -7.63 -0.85
N ALA A 29 -9.00 -7.06 -0.16
CA ALA A 29 -8.85 -6.41 1.15
C ALA A 29 -7.78 -5.30 1.21
N ALA A 30 -7.47 -4.69 0.07
CA ALA A 30 -6.51 -3.59 -0.10
C ALA A 30 -6.89 -2.71 -1.29
N LEU A 31 -6.07 -1.70 -1.60
CA LEU A 31 -6.19 -0.89 -2.82
C LEU A 31 -4.92 -1.04 -3.66
N ASP A 32 -5.07 -1.42 -4.93
CA ASP A 32 -3.98 -1.43 -5.90
C ASP A 32 -4.02 -0.10 -6.67
N LEU A 33 -2.92 0.64 -6.58
CA LEU A 33 -2.79 1.95 -7.21
C LEU A 33 -1.67 1.92 -8.25
N ILE A 34 -1.96 2.49 -9.42
CA ILE A 34 -0.94 2.86 -10.41
C ILE A 34 -0.96 4.36 -10.63
N ARG A 35 0.17 4.92 -11.02
CA ARG A 35 0.26 6.32 -11.43
C ARG A 35 -0.46 6.56 -12.75
N LYS A 36 -1.20 7.66 -12.80
CA LYS A 36 -2.01 8.03 -13.98
C LYS A 36 -1.17 8.70 -15.06
N THR A 37 -0.19 9.52 -14.65
CA THR A 37 0.52 10.44 -15.55
C THR A 37 2.01 10.13 -15.71
N SER A 38 2.54 9.21 -14.92
CA SER A 38 3.94 8.82 -14.92
C SER A 38 4.08 7.31 -14.66
N PRO A 39 5.25 6.71 -14.89
CA PRO A 39 5.50 5.32 -14.51
C PRO A 39 5.26 5.07 -13.02
N THR A 40 4.66 3.93 -12.68
CA THR A 40 4.44 3.55 -11.26
C THR A 40 5.71 3.02 -10.62
N ARG A 41 6.54 2.31 -11.39
CA ARG A 41 7.81 1.75 -10.93
C ARG A 41 8.77 2.88 -10.54
N ASP A 42 9.45 2.71 -9.40
CA ASP A 42 10.44 3.65 -8.86
C ASP A 42 9.89 5.02 -8.44
N ALA A 43 8.57 5.16 -8.41
CA ALA A 43 7.95 6.40 -8.03
C ALA A 43 7.78 6.48 -6.49
N PRO A 44 8.05 7.65 -5.88
CA PRO A 44 7.92 7.79 -4.43
C PRO A 44 6.46 7.65 -4.00
N ILE A 45 6.26 7.20 -2.76
CA ILE A 45 4.94 7.13 -2.11
C ILE A 45 4.98 7.91 -0.79
N ARG A 46 3.81 8.28 -0.28
CA ARG A 46 3.69 8.94 1.03
C ARG A 46 2.99 8.06 2.04
N ALA A 47 3.38 8.22 3.30
CA ALA A 47 2.59 7.72 4.41
C ALA A 47 1.18 8.35 4.36
N ILE A 48 0.14 7.55 4.63
CA ILE A 48 -1.24 8.01 4.52
C ILE A 48 -1.66 8.87 5.71
N ALA A 49 -0.93 8.81 6.80
CA ALA A 49 -1.12 9.60 8.01
C ALA A 49 0.18 9.58 8.83
N ASP A 50 0.30 10.50 9.79
CA ASP A 50 1.39 10.48 10.78
C ASP A 50 1.44 9.13 11.51
N GLY A 51 2.65 8.64 11.77
CA GLY A 51 2.84 7.35 12.44
C GLY A 51 4.30 6.98 12.62
N THR A 52 4.52 5.77 13.12
CA THR A 52 5.85 5.19 13.34
C THR A 52 5.99 3.94 12.50
N VAL A 53 7.09 3.83 11.75
CA VAL A 53 7.43 2.60 11.03
C VAL A 53 7.71 1.51 12.06
N THR A 54 6.95 0.42 11.99
CA THR A 54 7.06 -0.72 12.93
C THR A 54 7.62 -1.98 12.27
N MET A 55 7.51 -2.09 10.95
CA MET A 55 8.08 -3.21 10.21
C MET A 55 8.63 -2.75 8.86
N VAL A 56 9.75 -3.33 8.50
CA VAL A 56 10.42 -3.20 7.21
C VAL A 56 10.89 -4.60 6.84
N GLY A 57 10.44 -5.14 5.71
CA GLY A 57 10.72 -6.53 5.39
C GLY A 57 10.33 -6.92 3.98
N SER A 58 10.42 -8.23 3.71
CA SER A 58 9.96 -8.81 2.46
C SER A 58 9.37 -10.20 2.69
N ASP A 59 8.36 -10.54 1.89
CA ASP A 59 7.77 -11.87 1.85
C ASP A 59 7.28 -12.22 0.43
N TYR A 60 6.93 -13.49 0.23
CA TYR A 60 6.53 -14.01 -1.09
C TYR A 60 5.29 -13.31 -1.67
N TYR A 61 4.34 -12.90 -0.83
CA TYR A 61 3.08 -12.30 -1.26
C TYR A 61 3.19 -10.79 -1.40
N SER A 62 3.87 -10.12 -0.47
CA SER A 62 3.96 -8.66 -0.40
C SER A 62 5.11 -8.09 -1.23
N GLY A 63 6.12 -8.89 -1.58
CA GLY A 63 7.41 -8.34 -1.99
C GLY A 63 8.03 -7.53 -0.86
N ASN A 64 8.82 -6.49 -1.16
CA ASN A 64 9.28 -5.56 -0.12
C ASN A 64 8.11 -4.74 0.40
N TYR A 65 8.06 -4.56 1.71
CA TYR A 65 7.00 -3.80 2.35
C TYR A 65 7.47 -3.01 3.58
N ILE A 66 6.65 -2.01 3.91
CA ILE A 66 6.76 -1.21 5.14
C ILE A 66 5.39 -1.22 5.85
N ALA A 67 5.39 -1.33 7.17
CA ALA A 67 4.21 -1.12 8.00
C ALA A 67 4.38 0.10 8.90
N VAL A 68 3.32 0.90 9.00
CA VAL A 68 3.30 2.12 9.83
C VAL A 68 2.13 2.03 10.81
N ASP A 69 2.44 2.19 12.10
CA ASP A 69 1.44 2.29 13.16
C ASP A 69 1.04 3.74 13.33
N HIS A 70 -0.27 3.97 13.41
CA HIS A 70 -0.88 5.28 13.53
C HIS A 70 -1.68 5.38 14.84
N LYS A 71 -2.08 6.62 15.18
CA LYS A 71 -2.91 6.88 16.36
C LYS A 71 -4.21 6.06 16.34
N GLY A 72 -4.58 5.49 17.48
CA GLY A 72 -5.84 4.77 17.66
C GLY A 72 -5.81 3.31 17.22
N GLY A 73 -4.61 2.70 17.15
CA GLY A 73 -4.45 1.29 16.80
C GLY A 73 -4.56 0.98 15.31
N TRP A 74 -4.59 2.01 14.46
CA TRP A 74 -4.59 1.85 13.02
C TRP A 74 -3.20 1.48 12.52
N ARG A 75 -3.15 0.62 11.50
CA ARG A 75 -1.90 0.24 10.82
C ARG A 75 -2.11 0.28 9.31
N SER A 76 -1.15 0.82 8.59
CA SER A 76 -1.09 0.76 7.13
C SER A 76 0.07 -0.12 6.66
N TYR A 77 -0.09 -0.72 5.49
CA TYR A 77 0.93 -1.52 4.83
C TYR A 77 1.17 -0.98 3.42
N TYR A 78 2.44 -0.83 3.05
CA TYR A 78 2.88 -0.43 1.72
C TYR A 78 3.64 -1.61 1.12
N ARG A 79 3.10 -2.23 0.07
CA ARG A 79 3.61 -3.48 -0.51
C ARG A 79 4.11 -3.27 -1.93
N HIS A 80 4.83 -4.27 -2.44
CA HIS A 80 5.40 -4.30 -3.79
C HIS A 80 6.40 -3.17 -4.06
N LEU A 81 7.12 -2.74 -3.02
CA LEU A 81 8.17 -1.73 -3.14
C LEU A 81 9.39 -2.29 -3.87
N LEU A 82 10.11 -1.44 -4.60
CA LEU A 82 11.38 -1.84 -5.22
C LEU A 82 12.45 -2.13 -4.18
N SER A 83 12.50 -1.31 -3.14
CA SER A 83 13.34 -1.50 -1.97
C SER A 83 12.59 -1.05 -0.72
N PRO A 84 12.91 -1.65 0.44
CA PRO A 84 12.51 -1.13 1.73
C PRO A 84 13.52 -0.05 2.15
N SER A 85 13.31 1.21 1.75
CA SER A 85 14.20 2.32 2.13
C SER A 85 13.69 3.06 3.35
#